data_AF-A0A9E5G9G5-F1
#
_entry.id   AF-A0A9E5G9G5-F1
#
_cell.length_a   1.000
_cell.length_b   1.000
_cell.length_c   1.000
_cell.angle_alpha   90.00
_cell.angle_beta   90.00
_cell.angle_gamma   90.00
#
_symmetry.space_group_name_H-M   'P 1'
#
loop_
_entity.id
_entity.type
_entity.pdbx_description
1 polymer ?
#
loop_
_entity_poly.entity_id
_entity_poly.type
_entity_poly.pdbx_seq_one_letter_code
_entity_poly.pdbx_strand_id
1 'polypeptide(L)'
;MKTARSGSSSLKMKSMPSSAAHAVMLRFIDNGKAYDPTEQKEPDITLSADEREIGGLGIFMVKKFMDKVEYTRHENKNVLTLTKYR
;
A
#
# COMPACT_ATOMS: atom_id res chain seq x y z
N MET A 1 -10.07 -19.52 15.89
CA MET A 1 -11.09 -19.01 14.96
C MET A 1 -11.15 -17.49 15.11
N LYS A 2 -10.41 -16.71 14.30
CA LYS A 2 -10.47 -15.24 14.35
C LYS A 2 -11.60 -14.79 13.41
N THR A 3 -12.61 -14.14 13.97
CA THR A 3 -13.77 -13.62 13.26
C THR A 3 -13.34 -12.63 12.18
N ALA A 4 -13.77 -12.85 10.94
CA ALA A 4 -13.62 -11.87 9.88
C ALA A 4 -14.40 -10.61 10.27
N ARG A 5 -13.69 -9.49 10.49
CA ARG A 5 -14.36 -8.19 10.67
C ARG A 5 -14.93 -7.79 9.30
N SER A 6 -16.20 -7.40 9.27
CA SER A 6 -16.89 -6.87 8.08
C SER A 6 -16.32 -5.49 7.69
N GLY A 7 -15.10 -5.48 7.16
CA GLY A 7 -14.51 -4.30 6.54
C GLY A 7 -14.79 -4.30 5.04
N SER A 8 -15.30 -3.19 4.50
CA SER A 8 -15.37 -3.01 3.05
C SER A 8 -14.01 -2.53 2.56
N SER A 9 -13.50 -3.19 1.53
CA SER A 9 -12.25 -2.82 0.85
C SER A 9 -12.53 -2.67 -0.65
N SER A 10 -11.92 -1.67 -1.29
CA SER A 10 -12.05 -1.45 -2.73
C SER A 10 -10.70 -1.04 -3.33
N LEU A 11 -10.48 -1.48 -4.57
CA LEU A 11 -9.34 -1.10 -5.38
C LEU A 11 -9.85 -0.35 -6.62
N LYS A 12 -9.25 0.80 -6.91
CA LYS A 12 -9.43 1.51 -8.18
C LYS A 12 -8.10 1.62 -8.89
N MET A 13 -8.03 1.14 -10.13
CA MET A 13 -6.88 1.30 -11.01
C MET A 13 -7.21 2.31 -12.09
N LYS A 14 -6.29 3.22 -12.39
CA LYS A 14 -6.40 4.18 -13.49
C LYS A 14 -5.08 4.27 -14.23
N SER A 15 -5.12 4.21 -15.57
CA SER A 15 -4.01 4.69 -16.39
C SER A 15 -4.19 6.18 -16.67
N MET A 16 -3.11 6.94 -16.64
CA MET A 16 -3.09 8.36 -17.01
C MET A 16 -2.14 8.53 -18.19
N PRO A 17 -2.66 8.66 -19.42
CA PRO A 17 -1.84 9.09 -20.54
C PRO A 17 -1.53 10.59 -20.38
N SER A 18 -0.26 10.95 -20.39
CA SER A 18 0.21 12.33 -20.54
C SER A 18 1.15 12.37 -21.75
N SER A 19 1.17 13.50 -22.45
CA SER A 19 2.11 13.77 -23.55
C SER A 19 3.58 13.77 -23.12
N ALA A 20 3.86 13.78 -21.81
CA ALA A 20 5.21 13.80 -21.25
C ALA A 20 5.63 12.50 -20.54
N ALA A 21 4.71 11.73 -19.94
CA ALA A 21 5.00 10.43 -19.33
C ALA A 21 3.72 9.62 -19.07
N HIS A 22 3.75 8.31 -19.31
CA HIS A 22 2.63 7.43 -18.95
C HIS A 22 2.68 7.12 -17.44
N ALA A 23 1.54 7.13 -16.77
CA ALA A 23 1.46 6.72 -15.36
C ALA A 23 0.36 5.69 -15.11
N VAL A 24 0.61 4.79 -14.16
CA VAL A 24 -0.37 3.87 -13.58
C VAL A 24 -0.59 4.26 -12.13
N MET A 25 -1.85 4.46 -11.76
CA MET A 25 -2.28 4.77 -10.40
C MET A 25 -3.16 3.65 -9.83
N LEU A 26 -2.77 3.14 -8.67
CA LEU A 26 -3.56 2.20 -7.88
C LEU A 26 -4.03 2.90 -6.62
N ARG A 27 -5.32 2.79 -6.30
CA ARG A 27 -5.91 3.37 -5.09
C ARG A 27 -6.68 2.33 -4.30
N PHE A 28 -6.17 2.01 -3.12
CA PHE A 28 -6.78 1.11 -2.15
C PHE A 28 -7.57 1.93 -1.14
N ILE A 29 -8.79 1.49 -0.84
CA ILE A 29 -9.65 2.14 0.14
C ILE A 29 -10.28 1.07 1.03
N ASP A 30 -10.05 1.16 2.33
CA ASP A 30 -10.67 0.28 3.32
C ASP A 30 -11.16 1.08 4.54
N ASN A 31 -12.12 0.52 5.28
CA ASN A 31 -12.66 1.10 6.52
C ASN A 31 -12.07 0.46 7.79
N GLY A 32 -10.91 -0.16 7.68
CA GLY A 32 -10.18 -0.73 8.81
C GLY A 32 -9.67 0.33 9.78
N LYS A 33 -8.92 -0.13 10.79
CA LYS A 33 -8.19 0.77 11.70
C LYS A 33 -7.24 1.64 10.89
N ALA A 34 -7.01 2.88 11.33
CA ALA A 34 -6.02 3.75 10.72
C ALA A 34 -4.68 3.02 10.64
N TYR A 35 -4.10 2.98 9.45
CA TYR A 35 -2.84 2.28 9.18
C TYR A 35 -2.11 3.06 8.10
N ASP A 36 -1.11 3.84 8.51
CA ASP A 36 -0.23 4.54 7.56
C ASP A 36 0.90 3.60 7.12
N PRO A 37 0.89 3.11 5.86
CA PRO A 37 1.92 2.21 5.37
C PRO A 37 3.27 2.94 5.14
N THR A 38 3.24 4.27 5.00
CA THR A 38 4.44 5.08 4.74
C THR A 38 5.33 5.19 5.98
N GLU A 39 4.75 5.13 7.18
CA GLU A 39 5.48 5.16 8.47
C GLU A 39 6.03 3.80 8.91
N GLN A 40 5.72 2.73 8.19
CA GLN A 40 6.15 1.38 8.59
C GLN A 40 7.66 1.20 8.43
N LYS A 41 8.31 0.64 9.46
CA LYS A 41 9.73 0.28 9.43
C LYS A 41 10.01 -0.72 8.31
N GLU A 42 11.15 -0.57 7.64
CA GLU A 42 11.58 -1.56 6.66
C GLU A 42 11.94 -2.88 7.39
N PRO A 43 11.48 -4.04 6.89
CA PRO A 43 11.91 -5.32 7.43
C PRO A 43 13.39 -5.55 7.11
N ASP A 44 14.09 -6.29 7.98
CA ASP A 44 15.42 -6.78 7.66
C ASP A 44 15.31 -7.94 6.65
N ILE A 45 15.67 -7.66 5.39
CA ILE A 45 15.65 -8.63 4.30
C ILE A 45 16.90 -9.52 4.26
N THR A 46 17.88 -9.29 5.14
CA THR A 46 19.10 -10.11 5.24
C THR A 46 18.89 -11.35 6.10
N LEU A 47 17.90 -11.32 7.01
CA LEU A 47 17.52 -12.47 7.82
C LEU A 47 16.86 -13.57 6.98
N SER A 48 16.99 -14.81 7.43
CA SER A 48 16.22 -15.93 6.88
C SER A 48 14.71 -15.75 7.09
N ALA A 49 13.90 -16.54 6.40
CA ALA A 49 12.44 -16.45 6.54
C ALA A 49 11.96 -16.80 7.96
N ASP A 50 12.66 -17.70 8.65
CA ASP A 50 12.29 -18.17 9.99
C ASP A 50 12.69 -17.17 11.09
N GLU A 51 13.77 -16.40 10.87
CA GLU A 51 14.28 -15.40 11.82
C GLU A 51 13.62 -14.03 11.67
N ARG A 52 12.99 -13.76 10.52
CA ARG A 52 12.36 -12.47 10.24
C ARG A 52 11.01 -12.35 10.94
N GLU A 53 10.70 -11.15 11.43
CA GLU A 53 9.37 -10.83 11.93
C GLU A 53 8.29 -11.04 10.85
N ILE A 54 7.13 -11.56 11.28
CA ILE A 54 5.98 -11.75 10.39
C ILE A 54 5.42 -10.39 9.98
N GLY A 55 5.34 -10.15 8.67
CA GLY A 55 4.74 -8.94 8.09
C GLY A 55 5.76 -8.01 7.45
N GLY A 56 5.33 -6.82 7.03
CA GLY A 56 6.22 -5.77 6.50
C GLY A 56 6.70 -5.94 5.05
N LEU A 57 6.85 -7.16 4.54
CA LEU A 57 7.37 -7.39 3.18
C LEU A 57 6.50 -6.79 2.07
N GLY A 58 5.17 -6.87 2.19
CA GLY A 58 4.25 -6.31 1.20
C GLY A 58 4.43 -4.80 1.03
N ILE A 59 4.46 -4.06 2.15
CA ILE A 59 4.66 -2.61 2.12
C ILE A 59 6.09 -2.25 1.72
N PHE A 60 7.08 -3.04 2.13
CA PHE A 60 8.46 -2.88 1.66
C PHE A 60 8.56 -2.96 0.13
N MET A 61 7.94 -3.96 -0.49
CA MET A 61 7.90 -4.09 -1.95
C MET A 61 7.22 -2.88 -2.60
N VAL A 62 6.09 -2.42 -2.06
CA VAL A 62 5.40 -1.22 -2.55
C VAL A 62 6.30 0.01 -2.50
N LYS A 63 7.00 0.24 -1.38
CA LYS A 63 7.95 1.36 -1.23
C LYS A 63 9.14 1.27 -2.18
N LYS A 64 9.63 0.05 -2.47
CA LYS A 64 10.77 -0.16 -3.38
C LYS A 64 10.41 -0.01 -4.86
N PHE A 65 9.22 -0.44 -5.27
CA PHE A 65 8.87 -0.53 -6.68
C PHE A 65 8.07 0.66 -7.21
N MET A 66 7.30 1.35 -6.37
CA MET A 66 6.48 2.49 -6.79
C MET A 66 7.27 3.79 -6.70
N ASP A 67 6.96 4.75 -7.59
CA ASP A 67 7.66 6.04 -7.61
C ASP A 67 7.04 7.02 -6.61
N LYS A 68 5.73 6.87 -6.33
CA LYS A 68 5.03 7.59 -5.26
C LYS A 68 4.12 6.66 -4.47
N VAL A 69 4.13 6.84 -3.16
CA VAL A 69 3.28 6.14 -2.19
C VAL A 69 2.71 7.20 -1.25
N GLU A 70 1.40 7.36 -1.26
CA GLU A 70 0.71 8.42 -0.52
C GLU A 70 -0.42 7.81 0.30
N TYR A 71 -0.47 8.15 1.58
CA TYR A 71 -1.54 7.74 2.49
C TYR A 71 -2.33 8.95 2.98
N THR A 72 -3.65 8.81 3.02
CA THR A 72 -4.53 9.74 3.75
C THR A 72 -5.59 8.95 4.51
N ARG A 73 -6.01 9.50 5.65
CA ARG A 73 -7.18 9.03 6.41
C ARG A 73 -8.30 10.05 6.23
N HIS A 74 -9.43 9.63 5.69
CA HIS A 74 -10.60 10.49 5.49
C HIS A 74 -11.89 9.73 5.79
N GLU A 75 -12.83 10.30 6.56
CA GLU A 75 -14.12 9.68 6.90
C GLU A 75 -14.01 8.21 7.37
N ASN A 76 -13.07 7.93 8.27
CA ASN A 76 -12.79 6.57 8.75
C ASN A 76 -12.40 5.56 7.64
N LYS A 77 -11.83 6.04 6.54
CA LYS A 77 -11.26 5.21 5.48
C LYS A 77 -9.78 5.45 5.32
N ASN A 78 -9.01 4.37 5.25
CA ASN A 78 -7.64 4.38 4.79
C ASN A 78 -7.68 4.57 3.27
N VAL A 79 -6.86 5.48 2.75
CA VAL A 79 -6.73 5.70 1.31
C VAL A 79 -5.24 5.65 0.98
N LEU A 80 -4.81 4.55 0.38
CA LEU A 80 -3.44 4.38 -0.11
C LEU A 80 -3.43 4.57 -1.63
N THR A 81 -2.67 5.54 -2.10
CA THR A 81 -2.48 5.82 -3.53
C THR A 81 -1.05 5.50 -3.92
N LEU A 82 -0.88 4.66 -4.92
CA LEU A 82 0.40 4.26 -5.47
C LEU A 82 0.50 4.75 -6.91
N THR A 83 1.60 5.39 -7.26
CA THR A 83 1.85 5.86 -8.63
C THR A 83 3.15 5.28 -9.17
N LYS A 84 3.09 4.73 -10.37
CA LYS A 84 4.25 4.31 -11.17
C LYS A 84 4.26 5.07 -12.49
N TYR A 85 5.35 5.75 -12.78
CA TYR A 85 5.66 6.36 -14.06
C TYR A 85 6.38 5.34 -14.95
N ARG A 86 6.12 5.40 -16.26
CA ARG A 86 6.72 4.53 -17.27
C ARG A 86 7.94 5.18 -17.91
#